data_AF-A0A5E4CUS8-F1
#
_entry.id   AF-A0A5E4CUS8-F1
#
_cell.length_a   1.000
_cell.length_b   1.000
_cell.length_c   1.000
_cell.angle_alpha   90.00
_cell.angle_beta   90.00
_cell.angle_gamma   90.00
#
_symmetry.space_group_name_H-M   'P 1'
#
loop_
_entity.id
_entity.type
_entity.pdbx_description
1 polymer ?
#
loop_
_entity_poly.entity_id
_entity_poly.type
_entity_poly.pdbx_seq_one_letter_code
_entity_poly.pdbx_strand_id
1 'polypeptide(L)' 'MTTTTTITTTVITIITITTVTTTTTITTTVIVIITITTVTIIIIIIITIE' A
#
# COMPACT_ATOMS: atom_id res chain seq x y z
N MET A 1 1.00 -36.77 2.26
CA MET A 1 1.85 -35.57 2.32
C MET A 1 0.94 -34.37 2.43
N THR A 2 0.93 -33.66 3.56
CA THR A 2 0.22 -32.37 3.69
C THR A 2 1.15 -31.26 3.21
N THR A 3 0.70 -30.44 2.27
CA THR A 3 1.42 -29.23 1.84
C THR A 3 0.98 -28.07 2.72
N THR A 4 1.94 -27.42 3.38
CA THR A 4 1.68 -26.19 4.15
C THR A 4 1.94 -24.98 3.25
N THR A 5 0.95 -24.11 3.09
CA THR A 5 1.11 -22.81 2.42
C THR A 5 1.35 -21.73 3.48
N THR A 6 2.33 -20.86 3.26
CA THR A 6 2.60 -19.71 4.12
C THR A 6 2.09 -18.45 3.44
N ILE A 7 1.32 -17.64 4.18
CA ILE A 7 0.82 -16.34 3.72
C ILE A 7 1.49 -15.27 4.57
N THR A 8 2.18 -14.33 3.93
CA THR A 8 2.71 -13.13 4.58
C THR A 8 2.07 -11.89 3.99
N THR A 9 1.71 -10.93 4.86
CA THR A 9 1.14 -9.64 4.45
C THR A 9 1.99 -8.51 5.01
N THR A 10 2.35 -7.55 4.16
CA THR A 10 3.02 -6.31 4.57
C THR A 10 2.18 -5.11 4.13
N VAL A 11 2.13 -4.08 4.97
CA VAL A 11 1.42 -2.82 4.70
C VAL A 11 2.43 -1.69 4.73
N ILE A 12 2.51 -0.93 3.63
CA ILE A 12 3.38 0.24 3.49
C ILE A 12 2.48 1.46 3.29
N THR A 13 2.60 2.45 4.19
CA THR A 13 1.87 3.72 4.09
C THR A 13 2.85 4.83 3.71
N ILE A 14 2.60 5.53 2.61
CA ILE A 14 3.38 6.68 2.16
C ILE A 14 2.47 7.91 2.19
N ILE A 15 2.90 8.93 2.93
CA ILE A 15 2.20 10.21 3.03
C ILE A 15 3.05 11.25 2.31
N THR A 16 2.50 11.85 1.26
CA THR A 16 3.13 12.95 0.53
C THR A 16 2.29 14.21 0.73
N ILE A 17 2.95 15.29 1.15
CA ILE A 17 2.33 16.60 1.34
C ILE A 17 2.92 17.53 0.29
N THR A 18 2.07 18.09 -0.56
CA THR A 18 2.47 19.08 -1.57
C THR A 18 1.78 20.40 -1.25
N THR A 19 2.57 21.45 -1.09
CA THR A 19 2.06 22.80 -0.85
C THR A 19 2.41 23.68 -2.05
N VAL A 20 1.40 24.21 -2.72
CA VAL A 20 1.57 25.20 -3.79
C VAL A 20 0.90 26.48 -3.34
N THR A 21 1.70 27.52 -3.13
CA THR A 21 1.26 28.84 -2.63
C THR A 21 0.34 28.76 -1.40
N THR A 22 -0.98 28.69 -1.60
CA THR A 22 -2.02 28.68 -0.55
C THR A 22 -2.81 27.37 -0.46
N THR A 23 -2.61 26.41 -1.36
CA THR A 23 -3.28 25.10 -1.32
C THR A 23 -2.33 24.01 -0.83
N THR A 24 -2.82 23.14 0.04
CA THR A 24 -2.09 22.01 0.60
C THR A 24 -2.80 20.72 0.24
N THR A 25 -2.24 19.94 -0.68
CA THR A 25 -2.78 18.62 -1.00
C THR A 25 -2.05 17.56 -0.19
N ILE A 26 -2.81 16.70 0.49
CA ILE A 26 -2.31 15.53 1.20
C ILE A 26 -2.70 14.29 0.41
N THR A 27 -1.70 13.57 -0.10
CA THR A 27 -1.91 12.29 -0.77
C THR A 27 -1.35 11.17 0.10
N THR A 28 -2.24 10.29 0.57
CA THR A 28 -1.87 9.06 1.29
C THR A 28 -2.02 7.87 0.37
N THR A 29 -0.94 7.11 0.19
CA THR A 29 -0.98 5.83 -0.55
C THR A 29 -0.74 4.68 0.42
N VAL A 30 -1.60 3.66 0.35
CA VAL A 30 -1.49 2.43 1.13
C VAL A 30 -1.23 1.29 0.15
N ILE A 31 -0.09 0.62 0.32
CA ILE A 31 0.33 -0.52 -0.50
C ILE A 31 0.28 -1.77 0.38
N VAL A 32 -0.61 -2.69 0.05
CA VAL A 32 -0.72 -4.00 0.71
C VAL A 32 -0.09 -5.06 -0.20
N ILE A 33 0.95 -5.73 0.28
CA ILE A 33 1.63 -6.80 -0.45
C ILE A 33 1.31 -8.12 0.26
N ILE A 34 0.62 -9.00 -0.45
CA ILE A 34 0.24 -10.34 0.02
C ILE A 34 1.10 -11.34 -0.76
N THR A 35 1.94 -12.08 -0.05
CA THR A 35 2.78 -13.13 -0.66
C THR A 35 2.32 -14.50 -0.17
N ILE A 36 1.93 -15.36 -1.11
CA ILE A 36 1.54 -16.75 -0.88
C ILE A 36 2.55 -17.62 -1.60
N THR A 37 3.57 -18.14 -0.89
CA THR A 37 4.70 -18.99 -1.35
C THR A 37 5.33 -18.65 -2.72
N THR A 38 4.59 -18.74 -3.83
CA THR A 38 5.00 -18.47 -5.22
C THR A 38 4.26 -17.33 -5.91
N VAL A 39 3.24 -16.74 -5.28
CA VAL A 39 2.40 -15.68 -5.86
C VAL A 39 2.43 -14.44 -4.97
N THR A 40 2.68 -13.28 -5.56
CA THR A 40 2.60 -11.98 -4.89
C THR A 40 1.43 -11.17 -5.47
N ILE A 41 0.55 -10.68 -4.61
CA ILE A 41 -0.56 -9.77 -4.97
C ILE A 41 -0.27 -8.41 -4.34
N ILE A 42 -0.30 -7.34 -5.14
CA ILE A 42 -0.09 -5.97 -4.69
C ILE A 42 -1.38 -5.18 -4.89
N ILE A 43 -1.92 -4.61 -3.81
CA ILE A 43 -3.10 -3.75 -3.81
C ILE A 43 -2.65 -2.34 -3.42
N ILE A 44 -2.96 -1.34 -4.25
CA ILE A 44 -2.59 0.06 -4.03
C ILE A 44 -3.87 0.88 -3.91
N ILE A 45 -4.04 1.56 -2.77
CA ILE A 45 -5.13 2.49 -2.51
C ILE A 45 -4.54 3.89 -2.40
N ILE A 46 -5.06 4.83 -3.18
CA ILE A 46 -4.64 6.23 -3.19
C ILE A 46 -5.80 7.08 -2.71
N ILE A 47 -5.60 7.85 -1.64
CA ILE A 47 -6.55 8.81 -1.12
C ILE A 47 -5.90 10.20 -1.21
N THR A 48 -6.60 11.13 -1.86
CA THR A 48 -6.17 12.53 -2.00
C THR A 48 -7.15 13.43 -1.28
N ILE A 49 -6.63 14.32 -0.44
CA ILE A 49 -7.38 15.38 0.25
C ILE A 49 -6.78 16.70 -0.26
N GLU A 50 -7.61 17.56 -0.85
CA GLU A 50 -7.24 18.93 -1.25
C GLU A 50 -7.53 19.93 -0.12
#